data_AF-A0A835Z1Q6-F1
#
_entry.id   AF-A0A835Z1Q6-F1
#
_cell.length_a   1.000
_cell.length_b   1.000
_cell.length_c   1.000
_cell.angle_alpha   90.00
_cell.angle_beta   90.00
_cell.angle_gamma   90.00
#
_symmetry.space_group_name_H-M   'P 1'
#
loop_
_entity.id
_entity.type
_entity.pdbx_description
1 polymer ?
#
loop_
_entity_poly.entity_id
_entity_poly.type
_entity_poly.pdbx_seq_one_letter_code
_entity_poly.pdbx_strand_id
1 'polypeptide(L)' 'VSRGYKNWGQLAAHMPGRTSKQCRERWIHHLDPAINKSDYTAEEDAKILALQKDLGNKWSQIALHLPGRTENAIKIRW' A
#
# COMPACT_ATOMS: atom_id res chain seq x y z
N VAL A 1 -3.09 10.42 17.17
CA VAL A 1 -3.29 9.08 17.77
C VAL A 1 -3.59 8.09 16.65
N SER A 2 -2.56 7.43 16.11
CA SER A 2 -2.73 6.31 15.18
C SER A 2 -3.29 5.14 15.98
N ARG A 3 -4.63 4.96 15.95
CA ARG A 3 -5.30 3.76 16.48
C ARG A 3 -4.89 2.58 15.62
N GLY A 4 -3.67 2.10 15.85
CA GLY A 4 -3.16 0.88 15.26
C GLY A 4 -4.10 -0.25 15.64
N TYR A 5 -4.69 -0.87 14.63
CA TYR A 5 -5.39 -2.14 14.74
C TYR A 5 -4.36 -3.21 15.14
N LYS A 6 -4.01 -3.24 16.43
CA LYS A 6 -2.95 -4.08 16.99
C LYS A 6 -3.30 -5.56 16.97
N ASN A 7 -4.56 -5.93 16.71
CA ASN A 7 -5.03 -7.32 16.73
C ASN A 7 -5.82 -7.71 15.47
N TRP A 8 -5.11 -7.86 14.34
CA TRP A 8 -5.68 -8.48 13.13
C TRP A 8 -6.28 -9.87 13.40
N GLY A 9 -5.77 -10.60 14.41
CA GLY A 9 -6.32 -11.87 14.86
C GLY A 9 -7.73 -11.76 15.45
N GLN A 10 -7.99 -10.74 16.26
CA GLN A 10 -9.35 -10.49 16.77
C GLN A 10 -10.29 -10.08 15.64
N LEU A 11 -9.82 -9.27 14.69
CA LEU A 11 -10.62 -8.86 13.54
C LEU A 11 -10.98 -10.06 12.65
N ALA A 12 -10.02 -10.96 12.39
CA ALA A 12 -10.23 -12.17 11.62
C ALA A 12 -11.19 -13.15 12.32
N ALA A 13 -11.18 -13.21 13.66
CA ALA A 13 -12.13 -14.04 14.42
C ALA A 13 -13.60 -13.64 14.20
N HIS A 14 -13.86 -12.39 13.83
CA HIS A 14 -15.20 -11.91 13.48
C HIS A 14 -15.54 -12.05 11.99
N MET A 15 -14.60 -12.54 11.16
CA MET A 15 -14.78 -12.73 9.72
C MET A 15 -14.51 -14.20 9.33
N PRO A 16 -15.53 -15.08 9.42
CA PRO A 16 -15.37 -16.49 9.07
C PRO A 16 -14.83 -16.65 7.64
N GLY A 17 -13.82 -17.52 7.48
CA GLY A 17 -13.15 -17.75 6.21
C GLY A 17 -12.08 -16.71 5.84
N ARG A 18 -11.78 -15.73 6.70
CA ARG A 18 -10.68 -14.77 6.51
C ARG A 18 -9.59 -14.94 7.56
N THR A 19 -8.33 -14.86 7.12
CA THR A 19 -7.18 -14.92 8.01
C THR A 19 -6.71 -13.52 8.43
N SER A 20 -6.02 -13.42 9.56
CA SER A 20 -5.41 -12.18 10.05
C SER A 20 -4.50 -11.53 9.00
N LYS A 21 -3.78 -12.36 8.22
CA LYS A 21 -2.93 -11.91 7.11
C LYS A 21 -3.75 -11.21 6.03
N GLN A 22 -4.84 -11.83 5.57
CA GLN A 22 -5.74 -11.25 4.56
C GLN A 22 -6.38 -9.94 5.05
N CYS A 23 -6.73 -9.86 6.33
CA CYS A 23 -7.27 -8.65 6.94
C CYS A 23 -6.25 -7.50 6.92
N ARG A 24 -5.01 -7.80 7.33
CA ARG A 24 -3.90 -6.84 7.30
C ARG A 24 -3.60 -6.37 5.88
N GLU A 25 -3.46 -7.29 4.93
CA GLU A 25 -3.20 -6.97 3.52
C GLU A 25 -4.28 -6.05 2.94
N ARG A 26 -5.56 -6.36 3.19
CA ARG A 26 -6.66 -5.51 2.73
C ARG A 26 -6.59 -4.10 3.32
N TRP A 27 -6.19 -3.97 4.58
CA TRP A 27 -6.01 -2.67 5.20
C TRP A 27 -4.89 -1.86 4.54
N ILE A 28 -3.68 -2.41 4.55
CA ILE A 28 -2.47 -1.71 4.07
C ILE A 28 -2.50 -1.39 2.57
N HIS A 29 -3.33 -2.09 1.79
CA HIS A 29 -3.43 -1.87 0.35
C HIS A 29 -4.69 -1.08 -0.08
N HIS A 30 -5.76 -1.06 0.72
CA HIS A 30 -7.04 -0.49 0.26
C HIS A 30 -7.86 0.30 1.28
N LEU A 31 -7.75 0.01 2.59
CA LEU A 31 -8.63 0.61 3.60
C LEU A 31 -7.94 1.66 4.47
N ASP A 32 -6.62 1.68 4.52
CA ASP A 32 -5.89 2.70 5.27
C ASP A 32 -6.23 4.09 4.70
N PRO A 33 -6.76 5.02 5.52
CA PRO A 33 -7.08 6.38 5.09
C PRO A 33 -5.87 7.16 4.56
N ALA A 34 -4.65 6.74 4.90
CA ALA A 34 -3.43 7.33 4.37
C ALA A 34 -3.20 6.97 2.88
N ILE A 35 -3.93 5.99 2.33
CA ILE A 35 -3.78 5.58 0.93
C ILE A 35 -4.51 6.58 0.03
N ASN A 36 -3.75 7.21 -0.85
CA ASN A 36 -4.28 8.05 -1.89
C ASN A 36 -4.87 7.18 -3.01
N LYS A 37 -6.16 7.34 -3.26
CA LYS A 37 -6.93 6.65 -4.31
C LYS A 37 -7.16 7.52 -5.54
N SER A 38 -6.64 8.75 -5.56
CA SER A 38 -6.71 9.61 -6.73
C SER A 38 -5.86 9.04 -7.87
N ASP A 39 -6.11 9.54 -9.08
CA ASP A 39 -5.22 9.30 -10.21
C ASP A 39 -3.79 9.74 -9.89
N TYR A 40 -2.82 9.12 -10.55
CA TYR A 40 -1.42 9.51 -10.40
C TYR A 40 -1.18 10.81 -11.14
N THR A 41 -0.43 11.69 -10.49
CA THR A 41 0.04 12.91 -11.13
C THR A 41 1.26 12.62 -12.01
N ALA A 42 1.54 13.51 -12.96
CA ALA A 42 2.71 13.38 -13.83
C ALA A 42 4.03 13.40 -13.02
N GLU A 43 4.06 14.12 -11.90
CA GLU A 43 5.21 14.17 -10.99
C GLU A 43 5.41 12.83 -10.27
N GLU A 44 4.33 12.16 -9.86
CA GLU A 44 4.39 10.84 -9.25
C GLU A 44 4.95 9.81 -10.26
N ASP A 45 4.44 9.82 -11.50
CA ASP A 45 4.95 8.93 -12.55
C ASP A 45 6.42 9.19 -12.89
N ALA A 46 6.81 10.46 -13.06
CA ALA A 46 8.19 10.83 -13.33
C ALA A 46 9.12 10.34 -12.20
N LYS A 47 8.67 10.44 -10.95
CA LYS A 47 9.41 9.96 -9.78
C LYS A 47 9.49 8.43 -9.73
N ILE A 48 8.41 7.72 -10.06
CA ILE A 48 8.39 6.26 -10.15
C ILE A 48 9.38 5.79 -11.20
N LEU A 49 9.34 6.36 -12.41
CA LEU A 49 10.25 6.02 -13.50
C LEU A 49 11.72 6.29 -13.17
N ALA A 50 12.01 7.45 -12.55
CA ALA A 50 13.36 7.77 -12.11
C ALA A 50 13.88 6.75 -11.08
N LEU A 51 13.07 6.46 -10.05
CA LEU A 51 13.46 5.49 -9.02
C LEU A 51 13.52 4.06 -9.54
N GLN A 52 12.65 3.68 -10.49
CA GLN A 52 12.69 2.36 -11.12
C GLN A 52 13.97 2.19 -11.96
N LYS A 53 14.43 3.25 -12.62
CA LYS A 53 15.70 3.23 -13.37
C LYS A 53 16.89 2.95 -12.45
N ASP A 54 16.89 3.51 -11.23
CA ASP A 54 17.99 3.35 -10.27
C ASP A 54 17.88 2.06 -9.42
N LEU A 55 16.67 1.71 -8.99
CA LEU A 55 16.41 0.61 -8.03
C LEU A 55 15.91 -0.67 -8.69
N GLY A 56 15.47 -0.62 -9.95
CA GLY A 56 14.71 -1.68 -10.62
C GLY A 56 13.27 -1.78 -10.09
N ASN A 57 12.67 -2.96 -10.24
CA ASN A 57 11.28 -3.24 -9.83
C ASN A 57 11.11 -3.41 -8.31
N LYS A 58 11.85 -2.67 -7.50
CA LYS A 58 11.76 -2.66 -6.03
C LYS A 58 10.62 -1.75 -5.58
N TRP A 59 9.39 -2.10 -5.93
CA TRP A 59 8.18 -1.30 -5.69
C TRP A 59 7.97 -0.92 -4.22
N SER A 60 8.35 -1.81 -3.29
CA SER A 60 8.33 -1.56 -1.85
C SER A 60 9.18 -0.36 -1.45
N GLN A 61 10.36 -0.21 -2.07
CA GLN A 61 11.25 0.92 -1.79
C GLN A 61 10.78 2.19 -2.50
N ILE A 62 10.30 2.07 -3.74
CA ILE A 62 9.75 3.21 -4.50
C ILE A 62 8.55 3.82 -3.76
N ALA A 63 7.68 2.98 -3.18
CA ALA A 63 6.53 3.43 -2.39
C ALA A 63 6.91 4.28 -1.16
N LEU A 64 8.09 4.07 -0.56
CA LEU A 64 8.57 4.90 0.56
C LEU A 64 8.78 6.37 0.15
N HIS A 65 9.00 6.64 -1.14
CA HIS A 65 9.22 7.98 -1.68
C HIS A 65 7.93 8.64 -2.20
N LEU A 66 6.79 7.95 -2.15
CA LEU A 66 5.50 8.39 -2.68
C LEU A 66 4.47 8.36 -1.55
N PRO A 67 4.31 9.46 -0.78
CA PRO A 67 3.40 9.49 0.35
C PRO A 67 1.97 9.19 -0.12
N GLY A 68 1.36 8.18 0.51
CA GLY A 68 0.02 7.72 0.19
C GLY A 68 -0.09 6.75 -0.99
N ARG A 69 1.00 6.46 -1.71
CA ARG A 69 1.04 5.36 -2.69
C ARG A 69 1.60 4.11 -2.05
N THR A 70 0.91 2.99 -2.23
CA THR A 70 1.38 1.69 -1.75
C THR A 70 2.15 0.97 -2.84
N GLU A 71 3.02 0.04 -2.47
CA GLU A 71 3.76 -0.79 -3.44
C GLU A 71 2.82 -1.52 -4.42
N ASN A 72 1.65 -1.96 -3.93
CA ASN A 72 0.65 -2.65 -4.74
C ASN A 72 0.00 -1.69 -5.75
N ALA A 73 -0.26 -0.44 -5.36
CA ALA A 73 -0.79 0.56 -6.27
C ALA A 73 0.20 0.84 -7.41
N ILE A 74 1.49 1.01 -7.10
CA ILE A 74 2.54 1.25 -8.10
C ILE A 74 2.68 0.04 -9.03
N LYS A 75 2.70 -1.18 -8.47
CA LYS A 75 2.78 -2.43 -9.23
C LYS A 75 1.57 -2.67 -10.15
N ILE A 76 0.38 -2.20 -9.79
CA ILE A 76 -0.80 -2.34 -10.66
C ILE A 76 -0.70 -1.44 -11.89
N ARG A 77 0.04 -0.32 -11.78
CA ARG A 77 0.20 0.67 -12.85
C ARG A 77 1.31 0.33 -13.85
N TRP A 78 2.34 -0.41 -13.44
CA TRP A 78 3.57 -0.71 -14.21
C TRP A 78 3.87 -2.21 -14.22
#